data_AF-A0A928TBQ7-F1
#
_entry.id   AF-A0A928TBQ7-F1
#
_cell.length_a   1.000
_cell.length_b   1.000
_cell.length_c   1.000
_cell.angle_alpha   90.00
_cell.angle_beta   90.00
_cell.angle_gamma   90.00
#
_symmetry.space_group_name_H-M   'P 1'
#
loop_
_entity.id
_entity.type
_entity.pdbx_description
1 polymer ?
#
loop_
_entity_poly.entity_id
_entity_poly.type
_entity_poly.pdbx_seq_one_letter_code
_entity_poly.pdbx_strand_id
1 'polypeptide(L)'
;MGLMRRLFHTLLLLLATVSAAEDLQLTLPPVVFATPDVEMSIYHDNVVLTQAPQDYRFEVKCALGRNEQRRWTVTPADRDVGDHPVEITVSDKTGRVLASGRSTLHVSPRNGGQSRGVRLLILGDSLTNATIYPNTIATLLSRPGNPKWVMIGTHKPSSALPTVSHEGYGGWKWSDFLTKFAPQPAIDTAGPPARKATSPFIFPDAAQKPVFDLPRYFREHADGRPPDVVTFLLGINDCFGARPDDPDPKITEVLGHAEKLLAEFRKAAPEALLAVGLTTPPNSRQAAFEANYQDKYTRWGWKRIQHRLVRRMLEQFSGREAENIHLVPTELNLDPIDGYPPNNGVHPNAAGYAQIGASFYSWLKSRW
;
A
#
# COMPACT_ATOMS: atom_id res chain seq x y z
N MET A 1 -52.91 65.69 -5.45
CA MET A 1 -51.89 65.05 -6.32
C MET A 1 -51.17 63.98 -5.51
N GLY A 2 -51.72 62.77 -5.50
CA GLY A 2 -51.33 61.68 -4.59
C GLY A 2 -50.60 60.55 -5.31
N LEU A 3 -49.34 60.38 -4.91
CA LEU A 3 -48.48 59.21 -4.88
C LEU A 3 -49.09 57.85 -5.34
N MET A 4 -48.57 57.28 -6.44
CA MET A 4 -48.80 55.86 -6.81
C MET A 4 -47.48 55.08 -6.94
N ARG A 5 -47.26 54.25 -5.91
CA ARG A 5 -46.67 52.90 -5.85
C ARG A 5 -45.70 52.44 -6.95
N ARG A 6 -44.44 52.23 -6.56
CA ARG A 6 -43.54 51.25 -7.20
C ARG A 6 -43.73 49.87 -6.53
N LEU A 7 -44.09 48.86 -7.32
CA LEU A 7 -44.04 47.45 -6.91
C LEU A 7 -42.57 46.99 -6.85
N PHE A 8 -42.11 46.55 -5.69
CA PHE A 8 -40.92 45.71 -5.58
C PHE A 8 -41.35 44.25 -5.63
N HIS A 9 -40.91 43.52 -6.66
CA HIS A 9 -40.97 42.06 -6.70
C HIS A 9 -39.78 41.52 -5.93
N THR A 10 -40.00 40.97 -4.74
CA THR A 10 -38.98 40.23 -4.00
C THR A 10 -38.97 38.79 -4.53
N LEU A 11 -38.03 38.49 -5.40
CA LEU A 11 -37.75 37.13 -5.86
C LEU A 11 -37.01 36.39 -4.73
N LEU A 12 -37.74 35.56 -3.97
CA LEU A 12 -37.17 34.69 -2.95
C LEU A 12 -36.51 33.48 -3.64
N LEU A 13 -35.19 33.53 -3.85
CA LEU A 13 -34.43 32.34 -4.25
C LEU A 13 -34.42 31.36 -3.07
N LEU A 14 -35.21 30.29 -3.16
CA LEU A 14 -34.98 29.08 -2.37
C LEU A 14 -33.67 28.44 -2.87
N LEU A 15 -32.56 28.73 -2.17
CA LEU A 15 -31.37 27.89 -2.21
C LEU A 15 -31.73 26.56 -1.53
N ALA A 16 -32.10 25.57 -2.35
CA ALA A 16 -32.12 24.19 -1.89
C ALA A 16 -30.68 23.81 -1.50
N THR A 17 -30.40 23.83 -0.20
CA THR A 17 -29.20 23.20 0.35
C THR A 17 -29.33 21.70 0.13
N VAL A 18 -28.73 21.20 -0.95
CA VAL A 18 -28.44 19.77 -1.07
C VAL A 18 -27.31 19.47 -0.08
N SER A 19 -27.69 19.27 1.18
CA SER A 19 -26.85 18.55 2.14
C SER A 19 -27.14 17.06 1.93
N ALA A 20 -26.59 16.50 0.86
CA ALA A 20 -26.30 15.08 0.88
C ALA A 20 -25.05 14.95 1.75
N ALA A 21 -25.23 14.58 3.01
CA ALA A 21 -24.14 13.98 3.76
C ALA A 21 -23.77 12.72 2.96
N GLU A 22 -22.75 12.78 2.11
CA GLU A 22 -22.15 11.57 1.57
C GLU A 22 -21.78 10.70 2.76
N ASP A 23 -22.30 9.47 2.81
CA ASP A 23 -21.95 8.50 3.85
C ASP A 23 -20.42 8.40 3.91
N LEU A 24 -19.86 8.72 5.08
CA LEU A 24 -18.42 8.71 5.30
C LEU A 24 -17.90 7.30 5.01
N GLN A 25 -17.10 7.17 3.95
CA GLN A 25 -16.63 5.87 3.51
C GLN A 25 -15.45 5.42 4.37
N LEU A 26 -15.72 4.59 5.37
CA LEU A 26 -14.70 3.98 6.22
C LEU A 26 -14.09 2.74 5.55
N THR A 27 -12.76 2.66 5.57
CA THR A 27 -11.97 1.50 5.13
C THR A 27 -11.09 1.01 6.26
N LEU A 28 -11.24 -0.28 6.58
CA LEU A 28 -10.50 -0.91 7.66
C LEU A 28 -10.30 -2.40 7.34
N PRO A 29 -9.06 -2.87 7.18
CA PRO A 29 -8.77 -4.29 7.04
C PRO A 29 -9.16 -5.05 8.32
N PRO A 30 -9.55 -6.34 8.20
CA PRO A 30 -10.02 -7.12 9.35
C PRO A 30 -8.94 -7.36 10.42
N VAL A 31 -7.66 -7.30 10.03
CA VAL A 31 -6.51 -7.49 10.91
C VAL A 31 -5.45 -6.44 10.59
N VAL A 32 -4.84 -5.87 11.64
CA VAL A 32 -3.64 -5.07 11.57
C VAL A 32 -2.53 -5.75 12.37
N PHE A 33 -1.31 -5.78 11.81
CA PHE A 33 -0.22 -6.58 12.36
C PHE A 33 0.77 -5.70 13.13
N ALA A 34 1.20 -6.18 14.29
CA ALA A 34 2.26 -5.55 15.07
C ALA A 34 3.24 -6.58 15.61
N THR A 35 4.41 -6.11 16.00
CA THR A 35 5.46 -6.92 16.61
C THR A 35 6.10 -6.11 17.73
N PRO A 36 6.49 -6.74 18.85
CA PRO A 36 7.15 -6.03 19.93
C PRO A 36 8.35 -5.18 19.46
N ASP A 37 8.48 -3.99 20.05
CA ASP A 37 9.48 -2.95 19.72
C ASP A 37 9.45 -2.43 18.27
N VAL A 38 8.32 -2.56 17.59
CA VAL A 38 8.05 -1.95 16.28
C VAL A 38 6.81 -1.07 16.41
N GLU A 39 6.95 0.24 16.17
CA GLU A 39 5.82 1.16 16.19
C GLU A 39 4.85 0.81 15.05
N MET A 40 3.57 0.75 15.39
CA MET A 40 2.45 0.61 14.47
C MET A 40 1.42 1.69 14.77
N SER A 41 0.90 2.33 13.72
CA SER A 41 -0.09 3.38 13.82
C SER A 41 -1.26 3.16 12.86
N ILE A 42 -2.41 3.75 13.21
CA ILE A 42 -3.57 3.88 12.34
C ILE A 42 -3.83 5.38 12.18
N TYR A 43 -3.48 5.92 11.01
CA TYR A 43 -3.68 7.34 10.70
C TYR A 43 -5.13 7.63 10.29
N HIS A 44 -5.75 8.63 10.92
CA HIS A 44 -7.17 8.93 10.76
C HIS A 44 -7.55 9.29 9.31
N ASP A 45 -6.71 10.07 8.61
CA ASP A 45 -6.90 10.44 7.19
C ASP A 45 -6.85 9.22 6.25
N ASN A 46 -6.28 8.09 6.70
CA ASN A 46 -6.17 6.88 5.89
C ASN A 46 -7.37 5.94 6.06
N VAL A 47 -8.14 6.08 7.15
CA VAL A 47 -9.29 5.21 7.48
C VAL A 47 -10.57 5.66 6.79
N VAL A 48 -10.68 6.92 6.35
CA VAL A 48 -11.91 7.44 5.74
C VAL A 48 -11.63 8.26 4.48
N LEU A 49 -12.59 8.28 3.56
CA LEU A 49 -12.57 9.20 2.42
C LEU A 49 -13.07 10.59 2.84
N THR A 50 -12.15 11.53 3.04
CA THR A 50 -12.51 12.93 3.27
C THR A 50 -11.42 13.91 2.81
N GLN A 51 -11.84 15.11 2.43
CA GLN A 51 -10.92 16.21 2.15
C GLN A 51 -10.46 16.91 3.43
N ALA A 52 -11.22 16.81 4.53
CA ALA A 52 -11.02 17.56 5.76
C ALA A 52 -11.14 16.64 7.00
N PRO A 53 -10.15 15.76 7.27
CA PRO A 53 -10.19 14.84 8.40
C PRO A 53 -10.33 15.57 9.76
N GLN A 54 -9.86 16.81 9.87
CA GLN A 54 -10.00 17.64 11.07
C GLN A 54 -11.44 18.02 11.43
N ASP A 55 -12.41 17.85 10.52
CA ASP A 55 -13.82 18.11 10.79
C ASP A 55 -14.51 16.97 11.54
N TYR A 56 -13.83 15.84 11.72
CA TYR A 56 -14.33 14.67 12.41
C TYR A 56 -13.57 14.42 13.71
N ARG A 57 -14.22 13.68 14.61
CA ARG A 57 -13.57 13.10 15.79
C ARG A 57 -13.40 11.61 15.54
N PHE A 58 -12.19 11.12 15.75
CA PHE A 58 -11.85 9.71 15.65
C PHE A 58 -11.59 9.20 17.07
N GLU A 59 -12.24 8.10 17.42
CA GLU A 59 -11.99 7.38 18.65
C GLU A 59 -11.59 5.95 18.30
N VAL A 60 -10.36 5.57 18.64
CA VAL A 60 -9.88 4.19 18.53
C VAL A 60 -9.85 3.57 19.91
N LYS A 61 -10.68 2.56 20.13
CA LYS A 61 -10.70 1.74 21.35
C LYS A 61 -9.89 0.49 21.12
N CYS A 62 -8.82 0.34 21.89
CA CYS A 62 -7.98 -0.86 21.98
C CYS A 62 -7.41 -0.90 23.40
N ALA A 63 -7.18 -2.11 23.93
CA ALA A 63 -6.52 -2.27 25.24
C ALA A 63 -5.08 -1.74 25.23
N LEU A 64 -4.47 -1.66 24.03
CA LEU A 64 -3.13 -1.17 23.81
C LEU A 64 -3.13 0.18 23.08
N GLY A 65 -1.98 0.84 23.14
CA GLY A 65 -1.73 2.08 22.40
C GLY A 65 -2.39 3.30 23.02
N ARG A 66 -2.37 4.40 22.26
CA ARG A 66 -2.95 5.68 22.66
C ARG A 66 -3.51 6.42 21.44
N ASN A 67 -4.55 7.20 21.67
CA ASN A 67 -5.08 8.13 20.67
C ASN A 67 -4.26 9.42 20.70
N GLU A 68 -3.78 9.83 19.53
CA GLU A 68 -3.14 11.12 19.26
C GLU A 68 -4.01 11.92 18.28
N GLN A 69 -3.66 13.19 18.04
CA GLN A 69 -4.49 14.09 17.23
C GLN A 69 -4.74 13.56 15.80
N ARG A 70 -3.75 12.90 15.18
CA ARG A 70 -3.82 12.44 13.76
C ARG A 70 -3.86 10.92 13.60
N ARG A 71 -3.65 10.16 14.69
CA ARG A 71 -3.49 8.70 14.65
C ARG A 71 -3.81 8.07 16.00
N TRP A 72 -4.12 6.78 15.99
CA TRP A 72 -3.85 5.91 17.12
C TRP A 72 -2.50 5.22 16.90
N THR A 73 -1.71 5.02 17.96
CA THR A 73 -0.37 4.43 17.85
C THR A 73 -0.02 3.53 19.02
N VAL A 74 0.79 2.50 18.75
CA VAL A 74 1.26 1.51 19.71
C VAL A 74 2.70 1.09 19.40
N THR A 75 3.48 0.80 20.42
CA THR A 75 4.73 0.03 20.32
C THR A 75 4.59 -1.13 21.32
N PRO A 76 4.19 -2.33 20.87
CA PRO A 76 3.93 -3.44 21.79
C PRO A 76 5.20 -3.91 22.50
N ALA A 77 5.04 -4.53 23.65
CA ALA A 77 6.06 -5.31 24.34
C ALA A 77 5.74 -6.82 24.25
N ASP A 78 6.65 -7.68 24.71
CA ASP A 78 6.46 -9.15 24.61
C ASP A 78 5.25 -9.65 25.41
N ARG A 79 4.88 -8.97 26.50
CA ARG A 79 3.67 -9.26 27.28
C ARG A 79 2.36 -8.97 26.53
N ASP A 80 2.45 -8.21 25.44
CA ASP A 80 1.30 -7.78 24.66
C ASP A 80 1.01 -8.74 23.49
N VAL A 81 1.77 -9.83 23.34
CA VAL A 81 1.56 -10.85 22.30
C VAL A 81 0.15 -11.45 22.40
N GLY A 82 -0.55 -11.52 21.26
CA GLY A 82 -1.94 -11.98 21.16
C GLY A 82 -2.81 -11.06 20.30
N ASP A 83 -4.10 -11.36 20.28
CA ASP A 83 -5.11 -10.61 19.54
C ASP A 83 -5.81 -9.59 20.44
N HIS A 84 -5.86 -8.34 19.99
CA HIS A 84 -6.52 -7.24 20.71
C HIS A 84 -7.61 -6.62 19.83
N PRO A 85 -8.88 -6.63 20.25
CA PRO A 85 -9.95 -5.98 19.49
C PRO A 85 -9.67 -4.47 19.34
N VAL A 86 -9.85 -3.98 18.12
CA VAL A 86 -9.79 -2.56 17.79
C VAL A 86 -11.15 -2.13 17.27
N GLU A 87 -11.75 -1.12 17.92
CA GLU A 87 -12.97 -0.47 17.42
C GLU A 87 -12.63 0.98 17.05
N ILE A 88 -13.01 1.40 15.84
CA ILE A 88 -12.86 2.77 15.39
C ILE A 88 -14.26 3.37 15.24
N THR A 89 -14.51 4.49 15.90
CA THR A 89 -15.72 5.29 15.74
C THR A 89 -15.34 6.66 15.16
N VAL A 90 -16.11 7.11 14.16
CA VAL A 90 -15.96 8.44 13.57
C VAL A 90 -17.25 9.22 13.77
N SER A 91 -17.16 10.37 14.42
CA SER A 91 -18.31 11.23 14.71
C SER A 91 -18.12 12.65 14.18
N ASP A 92 -19.23 13.35 13.95
CA ASP A 92 -19.18 14.78 13.67
C ASP A 92 -18.90 15.62 14.94
N LYS A 93 -18.83 16.94 14.77
CA LYS A 93 -18.56 17.91 15.86
C LYS A 93 -19.63 17.92 16.95
N THR A 94 -20.84 17.42 16.67
CA THR A 94 -21.93 17.33 17.64
C THR A 94 -21.90 16.02 18.45
N GLY A 95 -21.00 15.10 18.09
CA GLY A 95 -20.88 13.78 18.72
C GLY A 95 -21.77 12.71 18.07
N ARG A 96 -22.49 13.03 16.99
CA ARG A 96 -23.25 12.03 16.23
C ARG A 96 -22.28 11.11 15.48
N VAL A 97 -22.39 9.81 15.72
CA VAL A 97 -21.62 8.78 15.02
C VAL A 97 -22.02 8.75 13.55
N LEU A 98 -21.03 8.86 12.67
CA LEU A 98 -21.19 8.81 11.21
C LEU A 98 -20.76 7.46 10.64
N ALA A 99 -19.73 6.84 11.21
CA ALA A 99 -19.23 5.53 10.81
C ALA A 99 -18.59 4.82 11.99
N SER A 100 -18.57 3.48 11.94
CA SER A 100 -17.78 2.67 12.86
C SER A 100 -17.23 1.44 12.13
N GLY A 101 -16.12 0.91 12.61
CA GLY A 101 -15.47 -0.28 12.07
C GLY A 101 -14.73 -1.05 13.14
N ARG A 102 -14.48 -2.33 12.89
CA ARG A 102 -13.71 -3.21 13.78
C ARG A 102 -12.54 -3.84 13.04
N SER A 103 -11.45 -4.02 13.75
CA SER A 103 -10.27 -4.77 13.32
C SER A 103 -9.71 -5.56 14.51
N THR A 104 -8.72 -6.39 14.25
CA THR A 104 -7.92 -7.05 15.28
C THR A 104 -6.48 -6.56 15.17
N LEU A 105 -5.93 -6.01 16.25
CA LEU A 105 -4.49 -5.84 16.37
C LEU A 105 -3.89 -7.19 16.75
N HIS A 106 -3.27 -7.86 15.78
CA HIS A 106 -2.55 -9.10 15.98
C HIS A 106 -1.09 -8.81 16.30
N VAL A 107 -0.68 -9.01 17.56
CA VAL A 107 0.70 -8.82 18.02
C VAL A 107 1.42 -10.17 18.01
N SER A 108 2.36 -10.33 17.08
CA SER A 108 3.13 -11.56 16.91
C SER A 108 4.43 -11.54 17.73
N PRO A 109 4.89 -12.70 18.25
CA PRO A 109 6.12 -12.75 19.02
C PRO A 109 7.33 -12.39 18.15
N ARG A 110 8.22 -11.52 18.66
CA ARG A 110 9.44 -11.12 17.94
C ARG A 110 10.36 -12.29 17.62
N ASN A 111 10.26 -13.36 18.40
CA ASN A 111 11.13 -14.54 18.35
C ASN A 111 10.49 -15.74 17.59
N GLY A 112 9.36 -15.53 16.90
CA GLY A 112 8.70 -16.53 16.05
C GLY A 112 9.55 -16.91 14.82
N GLY A 113 9.51 -18.17 14.40
CA GLY A 113 10.21 -18.65 13.20
C GLY A 113 11.72 -18.86 13.27
N GLN A 114 12.38 -18.75 14.44
CA GLN A 114 13.85 -18.86 14.58
C GLN A 114 14.50 -20.07 13.90
N SER A 115 13.83 -21.23 13.92
CA SER A 115 14.34 -22.47 13.34
C SER A 115 14.11 -22.60 11.83
N ARG A 116 13.45 -21.61 11.19
CA ARG A 116 13.07 -21.65 9.79
C ARG A 116 14.09 -20.93 8.90
N GLY A 117 14.13 -21.37 7.64
CA GLY A 117 14.68 -20.61 6.52
C GLY A 117 13.54 -19.95 5.75
N VAL A 118 13.72 -18.72 5.27
CA VAL A 118 12.73 -17.99 4.48
C VAL A 118 13.37 -17.38 3.23
N ARG A 119 12.81 -17.66 2.06
CA ARG A 119 13.17 -17.06 0.77
C ARG A 119 12.11 -16.01 0.41
N LEU A 120 12.51 -14.75 0.40
CA LEU A 120 11.63 -13.62 0.13
C LEU A 120 11.86 -13.09 -1.29
N LEU A 121 10.76 -12.87 -2.01
CA LEU A 121 10.78 -12.15 -3.29
C LEU A 121 9.90 -10.90 -3.16
N ILE A 122 10.51 -9.72 -3.24
CA ILE A 122 9.80 -8.44 -3.09
C ILE A 122 9.57 -7.82 -4.46
N LEU A 123 8.32 -7.65 -4.86
CA LEU A 123 7.92 -6.99 -6.11
C LEU A 123 7.31 -5.62 -5.82
N GLY A 124 7.60 -4.67 -6.70
CA GLY A 124 6.81 -3.45 -6.73
C GLY A 124 7.37 -2.40 -7.68
N ASP A 125 6.93 -1.17 -7.45
CA ASP A 125 7.21 -0.06 -8.34
C ASP A 125 8.39 0.83 -7.87
N SER A 126 8.29 2.16 -8.10
CA SER A 126 9.26 3.15 -7.65
C SER A 126 9.48 3.13 -6.14
N LEU A 127 8.45 2.81 -5.34
CA LEU A 127 8.56 2.71 -3.89
C LEU A 127 9.51 1.58 -3.49
N THR A 128 9.45 0.47 -4.23
CA THR A 128 10.36 -0.67 -4.04
C THR A 128 11.74 -0.37 -4.60
N ASN A 129 11.80 0.27 -5.78
CA ASN A 129 13.06 0.70 -6.40
C ASN A 129 13.86 1.68 -5.54
N ALA A 130 13.21 2.48 -4.68
CA ALA A 130 13.88 3.34 -3.70
C ALA A 130 14.71 2.54 -2.66
N THR A 131 14.37 1.26 -2.47
CA THR A 131 15.08 0.29 -1.60
C THR A 131 15.03 0.60 -0.09
N ILE A 132 14.40 1.70 0.34
CA ILE A 132 14.34 2.05 1.77
C ILE A 132 13.45 1.09 2.57
N TYR A 133 12.25 0.76 2.10
CA TYR A 133 11.39 -0.19 2.82
C TYR A 133 11.91 -1.64 2.75
N PRO A 134 12.49 -2.14 1.62
CA PRO A 134 13.19 -3.42 1.63
C PRO A 134 14.37 -3.46 2.59
N ASN A 135 15.17 -2.39 2.67
CA ASN A 135 16.25 -2.27 3.67
C ASN A 135 15.70 -2.29 5.10
N THR A 136 14.53 -1.70 5.34
CA THR A 136 13.86 -1.75 6.65
C THR A 136 13.45 -3.17 7.00
N ILE A 137 12.83 -3.91 6.08
CA ILE A 137 12.48 -5.33 6.27
C ILE A 137 13.74 -6.15 6.60
N ALA A 138 14.81 -5.99 5.82
CA ALA A 138 16.09 -6.67 6.05
C ALA A 138 16.69 -6.35 7.43
N THR A 139 16.66 -5.07 7.83
CA THR A 139 17.16 -4.64 9.14
C THR A 139 16.37 -5.26 10.28
N LEU A 140 15.04 -5.29 10.17
CA LEU A 140 14.16 -5.90 11.17
C LEU A 140 14.33 -7.42 11.23
N LEU A 141 14.40 -8.11 10.07
CA LEU A 141 14.65 -9.55 9.99
C LEU A 141 16.05 -9.94 10.46
N SER A 142 17.01 -9.03 10.49
CA SER A 142 18.37 -9.28 11.01
C SER A 142 18.47 -9.17 12.53
N ARG A 143 17.41 -8.76 13.23
CA ARG A 143 17.37 -8.75 14.69
C ARG A 143 17.36 -10.19 15.24
N PRO A 144 17.94 -10.44 16.44
CA PRO A 144 17.88 -11.75 17.09
C PRO A 144 16.45 -12.27 17.22
N GLY A 145 16.28 -13.59 17.07
CA GLY A 145 14.96 -14.23 17.16
C GLY A 145 14.20 -14.33 15.84
N ASN A 146 14.76 -13.89 14.72
CA ASN A 146 14.16 -14.07 13.40
C ASN A 146 14.65 -15.34 12.70
N PRO A 147 13.89 -15.85 11.70
CA PRO A 147 14.38 -16.92 10.83
C PRO A 147 15.65 -16.51 10.10
N LYS A 148 16.40 -17.51 9.63
CA LYS A 148 17.38 -17.28 8.57
C LYS A 148 16.62 -16.86 7.31
N TRP A 149 17.08 -15.82 6.64
CA TRP A 149 16.37 -15.28 5.49
C TRP A 149 17.31 -14.96 4.33
N VAL A 150 16.77 -14.99 3.12
CA VAL A 150 17.43 -14.54 1.89
C VAL A 150 16.40 -13.85 1.00
N MET A 151 16.80 -12.75 0.35
CA MET A 151 16.02 -12.16 -0.73
C MET A 151 16.49 -12.71 -2.08
N ILE A 152 15.57 -13.15 -2.92
CA ILE A 152 15.88 -13.84 -4.20
C ILE A 152 15.61 -12.97 -5.43
N GLY A 153 15.53 -11.65 -5.27
CA GLY A 153 15.41 -10.72 -6.38
C GLY A 153 16.72 -10.54 -7.15
N THR A 154 16.63 -10.06 -8.39
CA THR A 154 17.77 -9.78 -9.28
C THR A 154 18.13 -8.29 -9.33
N HIS A 155 17.25 -7.41 -8.86
CA HIS A 155 17.49 -5.98 -8.85
C HIS A 155 18.17 -5.54 -7.55
N LYS A 156 19.30 -4.85 -7.68
CA LYS A 156 20.09 -4.34 -6.56
C LYS A 156 20.51 -2.89 -6.80
N PRO A 157 19.67 -1.90 -6.47
CA PRO A 157 20.05 -0.50 -6.50
C PRO A 157 21.26 -0.21 -5.62
N SER A 158 22.01 0.86 -5.89
CA SER A 158 23.19 1.24 -5.09
C SER A 158 22.88 1.55 -3.63
N SER A 159 21.64 1.91 -3.31
CA SER A 159 21.14 2.12 -1.94
C SER A 159 20.78 0.82 -1.23
N ALA A 160 20.82 -0.34 -1.89
CA ALA A 160 20.51 -1.64 -1.29
C ALA A 160 21.59 -2.06 -0.29
N LEU A 161 21.18 -2.54 0.88
CA LEU A 161 22.08 -3.25 1.78
C LEU A 161 22.66 -4.51 1.09
N PRO A 162 23.81 -5.05 1.53
CA PRO A 162 24.46 -6.18 0.88
C PRO A 162 23.55 -7.41 0.69
N THR A 163 22.62 -7.64 1.63
CA THR A 163 21.66 -8.76 1.65
C THR A 163 20.33 -8.45 0.98
N VAL A 164 20.16 -7.23 0.45
CA VAL A 164 18.90 -6.78 -0.17
C VAL A 164 19.00 -6.87 -1.68
N SER A 165 18.04 -7.60 -2.25
CA SER A 165 17.72 -7.61 -3.66
C SER A 165 16.20 -7.77 -3.81
N HIS A 166 15.63 -7.24 -4.89
CA HIS A 166 14.18 -7.25 -5.10
C HIS A 166 13.86 -7.18 -6.59
N GLU A 167 12.58 -7.11 -6.94
CA GLU A 167 12.05 -6.90 -8.29
C GLU A 167 11.21 -5.61 -8.27
N GLY A 168 11.90 -4.50 -7.95
CA GLY A 168 11.29 -3.19 -7.73
C GLY A 168 11.71 -2.21 -8.78
N TYR A 169 10.77 -1.67 -9.56
CA TYR A 169 11.09 -0.91 -10.76
C TYR A 169 10.28 0.38 -10.88
N GLY A 170 10.98 1.50 -11.09
CA GLY A 170 10.35 2.82 -11.20
C GLY A 170 9.31 2.88 -12.31
N GLY A 171 8.09 3.30 -11.97
CA GLY A 171 6.98 3.48 -12.92
C GLY A 171 6.25 2.19 -13.32
N TRP A 172 6.64 1.03 -12.80
CA TRP A 172 6.02 -0.24 -13.18
C TRP A 172 4.64 -0.44 -12.55
N LYS A 173 3.85 -1.23 -13.27
CA LYS A 173 2.47 -1.64 -12.98
C LYS A 173 2.40 -3.15 -12.77
N TRP A 174 1.27 -3.66 -12.32
CA TRP A 174 0.99 -5.10 -12.33
C TRP A 174 1.15 -5.72 -13.71
N SER A 175 0.67 -5.04 -14.75
CA SER A 175 0.77 -5.51 -16.14
C SER A 175 2.20 -5.56 -16.65
N ASP A 176 3.10 -4.70 -16.19
CA ASP A 176 4.49 -4.68 -16.65
C ASP A 176 5.20 -6.00 -16.32
N PHE A 177 4.96 -6.59 -15.14
CA PHE A 177 5.51 -7.90 -14.80
C PHE A 177 5.02 -9.02 -15.71
N LEU A 178 3.80 -8.90 -16.25
CA LEU A 178 3.17 -9.89 -17.11
C LEU A 178 3.54 -9.74 -18.59
N THR A 179 3.78 -8.52 -19.06
CA THR A 179 3.84 -8.25 -20.51
C THR A 179 5.03 -7.40 -20.97
N LYS A 180 5.75 -6.72 -20.08
CA LYS A 180 6.81 -5.80 -20.49
C LYS A 180 7.97 -6.59 -21.09
N PHE A 181 8.18 -6.46 -22.39
CA PHE A 181 9.25 -7.15 -23.10
C PHE A 181 9.84 -6.25 -24.18
N ALA A 182 11.07 -5.81 -23.94
CA ALA A 182 11.89 -5.08 -24.88
C ALA A 182 13.35 -5.43 -24.56
N PRO A 183 13.82 -6.62 -24.96
CA PRO A 183 15.19 -7.02 -24.73
C PRO A 183 16.11 -6.06 -25.49
N GLN A 184 16.87 -5.23 -24.76
CA GLN A 184 17.93 -4.42 -25.34
C GLN A 184 19.26 -5.16 -25.16
N PRO A 185 20.23 -5.04 -26.09
CA PRO A 185 21.61 -5.38 -25.81
C PRO A 185 22.03 -4.61 -24.55
N ALA A 186 22.79 -5.23 -23.64
CA ALA A 186 23.20 -4.60 -22.39
C ALA A 186 23.93 -3.28 -22.67
N ILE A 187 23.23 -2.15 -22.58
CA ILE A 187 23.84 -0.83 -22.60
C ILE A 187 24.39 -0.61 -21.20
N ASP A 188 25.68 -0.85 -21.07
CA ASP A 188 26.50 -0.57 -19.91
C ASP A 188 26.58 0.95 -19.70
N THR A 189 25.57 1.53 -19.05
CA THR A 189 25.68 2.88 -18.49
C THR A 189 25.04 2.93 -17.10
N ALA A 190 25.92 3.07 -16.11
CA ALA A 190 25.58 3.31 -14.73
C ALA A 190 24.73 4.58 -14.58
N GLY A 191 23.42 4.41 -14.34
CA GLY A 191 22.49 5.45 -13.93
C GLY A 191 21.08 4.89 -13.66
N PRO A 192 20.27 5.50 -12.76
CA PRO A 192 18.86 5.15 -12.54
C PRO A 192 17.97 4.99 -13.80
N PRO A 193 18.22 5.67 -14.94
CA PRO A 193 17.42 5.52 -16.15
C PRO A 193 17.66 4.23 -16.96
N ALA A 194 18.73 3.46 -16.70
CA ALA A 194 19.05 2.24 -17.46
C ALA A 194 18.27 0.98 -16.99
N ARG A 195 17.18 1.15 -16.23
CA ARG A 195 16.52 0.04 -15.52
C ARG A 195 15.39 -0.60 -16.34
N LYS A 196 15.79 -1.68 -17.02
CA LYS A 196 15.04 -2.92 -17.32
C LYS A 196 13.76 -2.74 -18.13
N ALA A 197 13.91 -2.73 -19.46
CA ALA A 197 12.80 -2.69 -20.41
C ALA A 197 12.07 -4.04 -20.57
N THR A 198 12.44 -5.06 -19.80
CA THR A 198 11.85 -6.41 -19.82
C THR A 198 11.58 -6.88 -18.40
N SER A 199 10.40 -7.48 -18.18
CA SER A 199 10.03 -8.15 -16.94
C SER A 199 11.04 -9.25 -16.59
N PRO A 200 11.44 -9.38 -15.31
CA PRO A 200 12.33 -10.47 -14.87
C PRO A 200 11.72 -11.86 -15.10
N PHE A 201 10.40 -11.94 -15.30
CA PHE A 201 9.68 -13.21 -15.48
C PHE A 201 9.39 -13.51 -16.95
N ILE A 202 9.82 -12.66 -17.89
CA ILE A 202 9.58 -12.86 -19.32
C ILE A 202 10.92 -13.11 -20.02
N PHE A 203 10.97 -14.21 -20.77
CA PHE A 203 12.15 -14.66 -21.48
C PHE A 203 11.85 -14.78 -22.98
N PRO A 204 12.84 -14.54 -23.87
CA PRO A 204 12.69 -14.85 -25.27
C PRO A 204 12.62 -16.37 -25.48
N ASP A 205 11.67 -16.82 -26.31
CA ASP A 205 11.72 -18.16 -26.92
C ASP A 205 12.75 -18.22 -28.06
N ALA A 206 12.84 -19.38 -28.73
CA ALA A 206 13.74 -19.57 -29.87
C ALA A 206 13.46 -18.60 -31.05
N ALA A 207 12.25 -18.05 -31.14
CA ALA A 207 11.84 -17.07 -32.14
C ALA A 207 11.86 -15.61 -31.62
N GLN A 208 12.51 -15.36 -30.48
CA GLN A 208 12.58 -14.04 -29.82
C GLN A 208 11.22 -13.47 -29.39
N LYS A 209 10.21 -14.32 -29.19
CA LYS A 209 8.90 -13.91 -28.65
C LYS A 209 8.91 -13.95 -27.13
N PRO A 210 8.17 -13.05 -26.46
CA PRO A 210 8.06 -13.05 -25.01
C PRO A 210 7.32 -14.29 -24.50
N VAL A 211 7.92 -14.98 -23.54
CA VAL A 211 7.31 -16.08 -22.77
C VAL A 211 7.44 -15.78 -21.29
N PHE A 212 6.30 -15.68 -20.59
CA PHE A 212 6.27 -15.59 -19.14
C PHE A 212 6.61 -16.96 -18.53
N ASP A 213 7.68 -17.06 -17.72
CA ASP A 213 8.22 -18.32 -17.20
C ASP A 213 8.86 -18.12 -15.80
N LEU A 214 8.02 -18.09 -14.76
CA LEU A 214 8.48 -18.08 -13.36
C LEU A 214 9.36 -19.30 -13.01
N PRO A 215 9.04 -20.55 -13.43
CA PRO A 215 9.92 -21.69 -13.20
C PRO A 215 11.34 -21.46 -13.73
N ARG A 216 11.51 -20.82 -14.89
CA ARG A 216 12.83 -20.44 -15.43
C ARG A 216 13.50 -19.39 -14.57
N TYR A 217 12.78 -18.35 -14.16
CA TYR A 217 13.32 -17.36 -13.21
C TYR A 217 13.86 -18.03 -11.94
N PHE A 218 13.12 -18.99 -11.35
CA PHE A 218 13.61 -19.70 -10.16
C PHE A 218 14.86 -20.53 -10.44
N ARG A 219 14.94 -21.22 -11.58
CA ARG A 219 16.14 -21.97 -11.99
C ARG A 219 17.37 -21.09 -12.18
N GLU A 220 17.21 -19.93 -12.81
CA GLU A 220 18.33 -19.06 -13.18
C GLU A 220 18.76 -18.10 -12.05
N HIS A 221 17.84 -17.74 -11.15
CA HIS A 221 18.06 -16.64 -10.20
C HIS A 221 17.76 -17.00 -8.73
N ALA A 222 17.24 -18.20 -8.47
CA ALA A 222 16.89 -18.64 -7.12
C ALA A 222 17.24 -20.11 -6.86
N ASP A 223 18.36 -20.61 -7.39
CA ASP A 223 18.87 -21.98 -7.15
C ASP A 223 17.87 -23.09 -7.50
N GLY A 224 16.95 -22.85 -8.44
CA GLY A 224 15.86 -23.77 -8.78
C GLY A 224 14.77 -23.88 -7.71
N ARG A 225 14.79 -23.03 -6.69
CA ARG A 225 13.86 -23.07 -5.56
C ARG A 225 12.88 -21.89 -5.58
N PRO A 226 11.56 -22.13 -5.47
CA PRO A 226 10.58 -21.05 -5.39
C PRO A 226 10.76 -20.22 -4.10
N PRO A 227 10.20 -19.00 -4.06
CA PRO A 227 10.08 -18.23 -2.82
C PRO A 227 9.16 -18.93 -1.82
N ASP A 228 9.41 -18.71 -0.52
CA ASP A 228 8.45 -19.02 0.54
C ASP A 228 7.44 -17.88 0.72
N VAL A 229 7.86 -16.65 0.41
CA VAL A 229 7.04 -15.44 0.50
C VAL A 229 7.28 -14.55 -0.71
N VAL A 230 6.20 -14.05 -1.31
CA VAL A 230 6.24 -12.99 -2.31
C VAL A 230 5.44 -11.79 -1.80
N THR A 231 6.05 -10.61 -1.74
CA THR A 231 5.34 -9.37 -1.39
C THR A 231 5.12 -8.51 -2.62
N PHE A 232 3.96 -7.89 -2.73
CA PHE A 232 3.60 -7.00 -3.83
C PHE A 232 3.18 -5.65 -3.27
N LEU A 233 3.86 -4.57 -3.66
CA LEU A 233 3.41 -3.20 -3.41
C LEU A 233 3.33 -2.44 -4.74
N LEU A 234 2.12 -2.39 -5.29
CA LEU A 234 1.78 -1.86 -6.62
C LEU A 234 0.39 -1.22 -6.56
N GLY A 235 0.02 -0.48 -7.61
CA GLY A 235 -1.27 0.20 -7.73
C GLY A 235 -1.17 1.71 -7.95
N ILE A 236 -0.05 2.34 -7.56
CA ILE A 236 0.16 3.78 -7.76
C ILE A 236 0.26 4.09 -9.26
N ASN A 237 1.23 3.49 -9.95
CA ASN A 237 1.40 3.77 -11.38
C ASN A 237 0.23 3.26 -12.22
N ASP A 238 -0.39 2.17 -11.79
CA ASP A 238 -1.54 1.55 -12.44
C ASP A 238 -2.73 2.52 -12.53
N CYS A 239 -2.94 3.31 -11.46
CA CYS A 239 -4.06 4.22 -11.33
C CYS A 239 -3.78 5.66 -11.80
N PHE A 240 -2.55 6.01 -12.18
CA PHE A 240 -2.34 7.27 -12.91
C PHE A 240 -3.13 7.25 -14.22
N GLY A 241 -3.97 8.26 -14.42
CA GLY A 241 -4.92 8.36 -15.53
C GLY A 241 -6.31 7.79 -15.24
N ALA A 242 -6.56 7.23 -14.06
CA ALA A 242 -7.92 6.99 -13.60
C ALA A 242 -8.67 8.32 -13.41
N ARG A 243 -9.97 8.35 -13.72
CA ARG A 243 -10.81 9.52 -13.45
C ARG A 243 -11.21 9.49 -11.99
N PRO A 244 -11.00 10.57 -11.21
CA PRO A 244 -11.44 10.58 -9.82
C PRO A 244 -12.93 10.30 -9.64
N ASP A 245 -13.79 10.80 -10.53
CA ASP A 245 -15.27 10.67 -10.43
C ASP A 245 -15.79 9.30 -10.85
N ASP A 246 -14.95 8.53 -11.55
CA ASP A 246 -15.28 7.19 -12.00
C ASP A 246 -13.99 6.36 -12.18
N PRO A 247 -13.34 5.95 -11.08
CA PRO A 247 -12.06 5.25 -11.14
C PRO A 247 -12.23 3.73 -11.37
N ASP A 248 -13.45 3.20 -11.22
CA ASP A 248 -13.73 1.76 -11.22
C ASP A 248 -13.36 1.02 -12.51
N PRO A 249 -13.54 1.57 -13.73
CA PRO A 249 -13.11 0.90 -14.95
C PRO A 249 -11.59 0.65 -14.96
N LYS A 250 -10.81 1.66 -14.55
CA LYS A 250 -9.35 1.52 -14.44
C LYS A 250 -8.99 0.54 -13.32
N ILE A 251 -9.59 0.67 -12.14
CA ILE A 251 -9.30 -0.23 -11.01
C ILE A 251 -9.62 -1.70 -11.36
N THR A 252 -10.71 -1.97 -12.07
CA THR A 252 -11.05 -3.33 -12.53
C THR A 252 -9.97 -3.89 -13.47
N GLU A 253 -9.42 -3.07 -14.37
CA GLU A 253 -8.27 -3.45 -15.20
C GLU A 253 -7.02 -3.75 -14.34
N VAL A 254 -6.70 -2.88 -13.36
CA VAL A 254 -5.56 -3.06 -12.44
C VAL A 254 -5.68 -4.40 -11.68
N LEU A 255 -6.82 -4.64 -11.06
CA LEU A 255 -7.03 -5.85 -10.26
C LEU A 255 -7.13 -7.10 -11.12
N GLY A 256 -7.58 -6.99 -12.38
CA GLY A 256 -7.49 -8.07 -13.36
C GLY A 256 -6.04 -8.46 -13.69
N HIS A 257 -5.11 -7.51 -13.71
CA HIS A 257 -3.67 -7.83 -13.84
C HIS A 257 -3.10 -8.42 -12.55
N ALA A 258 -3.52 -7.92 -11.38
CA ALA A 258 -3.10 -8.48 -10.10
C ALA A 258 -3.50 -9.96 -9.97
N GLU A 259 -4.74 -10.33 -10.31
CA GLU A 259 -5.19 -11.74 -10.32
C GLU A 259 -4.34 -12.62 -11.22
N LYS A 260 -4.02 -12.16 -12.43
CA LYS A 260 -3.20 -12.92 -13.38
C LYS A 260 -1.81 -13.17 -12.81
N LEU A 261 -1.16 -12.15 -12.24
CA LEU A 261 0.16 -12.32 -11.67
C LEU A 261 0.15 -13.23 -10.44
N LEU A 262 -0.83 -13.07 -9.54
CA LEU A 262 -1.01 -13.94 -8.38
C LEU A 262 -1.26 -15.39 -8.81
N ALA A 263 -2.08 -15.63 -9.84
CA ALA A 263 -2.35 -16.97 -10.37
C ALA A 263 -1.07 -17.62 -10.94
N GLU A 264 -0.23 -16.87 -11.66
CA GLU A 264 1.05 -17.38 -12.15
C GLU A 264 2.00 -17.77 -11.00
N PHE A 265 2.06 -16.95 -9.94
CA PHE A 265 2.84 -17.29 -8.74
C PHE A 265 2.29 -18.51 -8.01
N ARG A 266 0.97 -18.63 -7.83
CA ARG A 266 0.35 -19.83 -7.22
C ARG A 266 0.63 -21.09 -8.03
N LYS A 267 0.69 -20.99 -9.36
CA LYS A 267 1.02 -22.12 -10.24
C LYS A 267 2.48 -22.53 -10.10
N ALA A 268 3.40 -21.57 -10.06
CA ALA A 268 4.84 -21.84 -10.05
C ALA A 268 5.41 -22.09 -8.64
N ALA A 269 4.73 -21.60 -7.60
CA ALA A 269 5.12 -21.66 -6.20
C ALA A 269 3.87 -21.83 -5.30
N PRO A 270 3.20 -23.00 -5.32
CA PRO A 270 1.90 -23.21 -4.67
C PRO A 270 1.91 -23.02 -3.15
N GLU A 271 3.05 -23.26 -2.51
CA GLU A 271 3.25 -23.11 -1.07
C GLU A 271 3.65 -21.68 -0.65
N ALA A 272 3.90 -20.78 -1.61
CA ALA A 272 4.34 -19.43 -1.30
C ALA A 272 3.20 -18.58 -0.74
N LEU A 273 3.49 -17.83 0.31
CA LEU A 273 2.58 -16.79 0.81
C LEU A 273 2.68 -15.55 -0.08
N LEU A 274 1.56 -15.12 -0.65
CA LEU A 274 1.46 -13.98 -1.55
C LEU A 274 0.86 -12.78 -0.80
N ALA A 275 1.72 -11.89 -0.30
CA ALA A 275 1.33 -10.72 0.48
C ALA A 275 1.14 -9.49 -0.43
N VAL A 276 -0.11 -9.07 -0.60
CA VAL A 276 -0.48 -7.84 -1.32
C VAL A 276 -0.57 -6.69 -0.32
N GLY A 277 0.35 -5.75 -0.41
CA GLY A 277 0.29 -4.48 0.33
C GLY A 277 -0.82 -3.60 -0.24
N LEU A 278 -1.71 -3.14 0.63
CA LEU A 278 -2.75 -2.17 0.25
C LEU A 278 -2.09 -0.86 -0.18
N THR A 279 -2.50 -0.35 -1.35
CA THR A 279 -1.83 0.80 -1.99
C THR A 279 -1.73 1.97 -1.00
N THR A 280 -0.53 2.50 -0.80
CA THR A 280 -0.24 3.52 0.22
C THR A 280 -1.04 4.80 0.00
N PRO A 281 -1.44 5.52 1.07
CA PRO A 281 -2.09 6.82 0.95
C PRO A 281 -1.16 7.83 0.26
N PRO A 282 -1.69 8.94 -0.27
CA PRO A 282 -0.84 10.03 -0.73
C PRO A 282 -0.42 10.98 0.38
N ASN A 283 0.50 11.88 0.04
CA ASN A 283 0.74 13.09 0.81
C ASN A 283 -0.57 13.90 0.96
N SER A 284 -0.91 14.35 2.16
CA SER A 284 -2.14 15.13 2.40
C SER A 284 -2.03 16.58 1.90
N ARG A 285 -0.83 17.06 1.51
CA ARG A 285 -0.62 18.45 1.06
C ARG A 285 -0.90 18.62 -0.43
N GLN A 286 -1.78 19.55 -0.77
CA GLN A 286 -2.04 19.94 -2.18
C GLN A 286 -0.77 20.44 -2.89
N ALA A 287 0.07 21.24 -2.20
CA ALA A 287 1.34 21.74 -2.75
C ALA A 287 2.32 20.61 -3.18
N ALA A 288 2.24 19.44 -2.54
CA ALA A 288 3.07 18.29 -2.91
C ALA A 288 2.67 17.70 -4.27
N PHE A 289 1.37 17.74 -4.58
CA PHE A 289 0.85 17.33 -5.89
C PHE A 289 1.17 18.35 -6.97
N GLU A 290 1.01 19.64 -6.68
CA GLU A 290 1.41 20.73 -7.59
C GLU A 290 2.89 20.65 -7.96
N ALA A 291 3.76 20.35 -6.98
CA ALA A 291 5.20 20.22 -7.19
C ALA A 291 5.59 19.07 -8.14
N ASN A 292 4.81 17.98 -8.22
CA ASN A 292 5.11 16.85 -9.10
C ASN A 292 4.30 16.84 -10.40
N TYR A 293 3.07 17.33 -10.34
CA TYR A 293 2.04 17.09 -11.33
C TYR A 293 1.35 18.35 -11.83
N GLN A 294 1.68 19.52 -11.27
CA GLN A 294 1.05 20.80 -11.61
C GLN A 294 -0.48 20.69 -11.46
N ASP A 295 -1.24 20.94 -12.52
CA ASP A 295 -2.69 20.86 -12.59
C ASP A 295 -3.23 19.47 -12.99
N LYS A 296 -2.35 18.55 -13.41
CA LYS A 296 -2.75 17.23 -13.94
C LYS A 296 -3.40 16.32 -12.89
N TYR A 297 -2.92 16.37 -11.65
CA TYR A 297 -3.43 15.57 -10.56
C TYR A 297 -3.54 16.42 -9.29
N THR A 298 -4.75 16.56 -8.74
CA THR A 298 -4.96 17.19 -7.43
C THR A 298 -4.83 16.16 -6.31
N ARG A 299 -4.46 16.60 -5.10
CA ARG A 299 -4.42 15.73 -3.92
C ARG A 299 -5.75 15.04 -3.69
N TRP A 300 -6.86 15.80 -3.82
CA TRP A 300 -8.20 15.27 -3.57
C TRP A 300 -8.63 14.25 -4.63
N GLY A 301 -8.37 14.55 -5.92
CA GLY A 301 -8.66 13.62 -7.00
C GLY A 301 -7.90 12.30 -6.82
N TRP A 302 -6.62 12.38 -6.46
CA TRP A 302 -5.82 11.20 -6.22
C TRP A 302 -6.23 10.42 -4.96
N LYS A 303 -6.56 11.10 -3.85
CA LYS A 303 -7.06 10.45 -2.62
C LYS A 303 -8.33 9.62 -2.89
N ARG A 304 -9.25 10.13 -3.71
CA ARG A 304 -10.46 9.40 -4.12
C ARG A 304 -10.14 8.14 -4.92
N ILE A 305 -9.21 8.22 -5.87
CA ILE A 305 -8.75 7.07 -6.66
C ILE A 305 -8.11 6.02 -5.75
N GLN A 306 -7.13 6.42 -4.92
CA GLN A 306 -6.41 5.52 -4.04
C GLN A 306 -7.32 4.88 -2.99
N HIS A 307 -8.23 5.64 -2.39
CA HIS A 307 -9.19 5.11 -1.43
C HIS A 307 -10.13 4.09 -2.08
N ARG A 308 -10.64 4.37 -3.29
CA ARG A 308 -11.48 3.41 -4.03
C ARG A 308 -10.67 2.18 -4.43
N LEU A 309 -9.40 2.31 -4.81
CA LEU A 309 -8.53 1.17 -5.08
C LEU A 309 -8.36 0.28 -3.84
N VAL A 310 -8.05 0.84 -2.66
CA VAL A 310 -7.94 0.08 -1.41
C VAL A 310 -9.24 -0.65 -1.07
N ARG A 311 -10.40 0.01 -1.21
CA ARG A 311 -11.72 -0.65 -1.05
C ARG A 311 -11.86 -1.87 -1.96
N ARG A 312 -11.56 -1.70 -3.25
CA ARG A 312 -11.68 -2.77 -4.24
C ARG A 312 -10.66 -3.90 -3.99
N MET A 313 -9.46 -3.58 -3.49
CA MET A 313 -8.49 -4.59 -3.05
C MET A 313 -8.99 -5.38 -1.84
N LEU A 314 -9.58 -4.71 -0.85
CA LEU A 314 -10.22 -5.36 0.30
C LEU A 314 -11.37 -6.27 -0.14
N GLU A 315 -12.27 -5.76 -0.98
CA GLU A 315 -13.41 -6.51 -1.52
C GLU A 315 -12.97 -7.76 -2.31
N GLN A 316 -11.86 -7.68 -3.05
CA GLN A 316 -11.42 -8.74 -3.94
C GLN A 316 -10.47 -9.77 -3.29
N PHE A 317 -9.65 -9.34 -2.31
CA PHE A 317 -8.58 -10.19 -1.77
C PHE A 317 -8.75 -10.58 -0.30
N SER A 318 -9.66 -9.96 0.46
CA SER A 318 -9.91 -10.39 1.84
C SER A 318 -10.53 -11.79 1.87
N GLY A 319 -10.18 -12.61 2.86
CA GLY A 319 -10.72 -13.97 3.01
C GLY A 319 -10.12 -14.99 2.05
N ARG A 320 -9.05 -14.65 1.33
CA ARG A 320 -8.36 -15.53 0.38
C ARG A 320 -7.10 -16.17 0.96
N GLU A 321 -6.97 -16.21 2.29
CA GLU A 321 -5.85 -16.84 2.97
C GLU A 321 -5.75 -18.34 2.68
N ALA A 322 -6.88 -19.01 2.37
CA ALA A 322 -6.90 -20.41 1.92
C ALA A 322 -6.23 -20.61 0.54
N GLU A 323 -6.04 -19.54 -0.23
CA GLU A 323 -5.30 -19.54 -1.49
C GLU A 323 -3.85 -19.05 -1.31
N ASN A 324 -3.39 -18.89 -0.06
CA ASN A 324 -2.14 -18.24 0.32
C ASN A 324 -2.04 -16.77 -0.11
N ILE A 325 -3.17 -16.10 -0.37
CA ILE A 325 -3.22 -14.67 -0.68
C ILE A 325 -3.56 -13.90 0.59
N HIS A 326 -2.72 -12.94 0.94
CA HIS A 326 -2.83 -12.16 2.17
C HIS A 326 -2.81 -10.67 1.87
N LEU A 327 -3.57 -9.89 2.64
CA LEU A 327 -3.50 -8.43 2.62
C LEU A 327 -2.59 -7.90 3.73
N VAL A 328 -1.76 -6.92 3.38
CA VAL A 328 -0.92 -6.18 4.34
C VAL A 328 -1.40 -4.72 4.40
N PRO A 329 -1.88 -4.23 5.56
CA PRO A 329 -2.37 -2.86 5.76
C PRO A 329 -1.32 -1.74 5.70
N THR A 330 -0.52 -1.68 4.63
CA THR A 330 0.53 -0.67 4.45
C THR A 330 -0.02 0.75 4.38
N GLU A 331 -1.27 0.92 3.98
CA GLU A 331 -1.95 2.20 3.86
C GLU A 331 -2.29 2.84 5.22
N LEU A 332 -2.58 2.03 6.25
CA LEU A 332 -2.99 2.56 7.55
C LEU A 332 -1.82 3.15 8.34
N ASN A 333 -0.63 2.55 8.23
CA ASN A 333 0.54 2.89 9.04
C ASN A 333 1.37 4.05 8.48
N LEU A 334 1.17 4.42 7.22
CA LEU A 334 1.95 5.47 6.58
C LEU A 334 1.41 6.86 6.93
N ASP A 335 2.25 7.69 7.55
CA ASP A 335 1.90 9.08 7.87
C ASP A 335 1.75 9.90 6.59
N PRO A 336 0.57 10.41 6.25
CA PRO A 336 0.37 11.12 5.00
C PRO A 336 0.91 12.57 5.05
N ILE A 337 1.45 13.03 6.18
CA ILE A 337 2.03 14.36 6.36
C ILE A 337 3.52 14.25 6.65
N ASP A 338 3.92 13.61 7.75
CA ASP A 338 5.32 13.58 8.20
C ASP A 338 6.10 12.39 7.62
N GLY A 339 5.41 11.43 7.01
CA GLY A 339 5.99 10.32 6.25
C GLY A 339 6.33 10.69 4.81
N TYR A 340 6.10 11.94 4.40
CA TYR A 340 6.36 12.46 3.06
C TYR A 340 7.24 13.70 3.09
N PRO A 341 8.08 13.93 2.07
CA PRO A 341 8.67 15.25 1.85
C PRO A 341 7.57 16.25 1.44
N PRO A 342 7.75 17.56 1.66
CA PRO A 342 6.71 18.56 1.38
C PRO A 342 6.35 18.70 -0.11
N ASN A 343 7.21 18.23 -1.01
CA ASN A 343 7.13 18.42 -2.46
C ASN A 343 6.96 17.11 -3.24
N ASN A 344 6.55 16.00 -2.60
CA ASN A 344 6.25 14.76 -3.32
C ASN A 344 4.88 14.19 -2.94
N GLY A 345 4.03 14.00 -3.94
CA GLY A 345 2.64 13.57 -3.74
C GLY A 345 2.48 12.07 -3.42
N VAL A 346 3.43 11.23 -3.86
CA VAL A 346 3.29 9.75 -3.79
C VAL A 346 4.52 9.02 -3.29
N HIS A 347 5.72 9.62 -3.28
CA HIS A 347 6.93 8.98 -2.77
C HIS A 347 7.19 9.42 -1.31
N PRO A 348 7.18 8.48 -0.36
CA PRO A 348 7.49 8.76 1.04
C PRO A 348 8.91 9.28 1.26
N ASN A 349 9.16 9.85 2.43
CA ASN A 349 10.51 10.08 2.95
C ASN A 349 11.02 8.82 3.68
N ALA A 350 12.22 8.89 4.27
CA ALA A 350 12.81 7.74 4.97
C ALA A 350 11.91 7.18 6.10
N ALA A 351 11.23 8.04 6.86
CA ALA A 351 10.33 7.61 7.92
C ALA A 351 9.09 6.90 7.36
N GLY A 352 8.47 7.45 6.31
CA GLY A 352 7.33 6.80 5.66
C GLY A 352 7.68 5.47 5.01
N TYR A 353 8.84 5.37 4.35
CA TYR A 353 9.33 4.08 3.85
C TYR A 353 9.60 3.07 4.98
N ALA A 354 10.10 3.52 6.14
CA ALA A 354 10.27 2.65 7.29
C ALA A 354 8.93 2.13 7.82
N GLN A 355 7.87 2.95 7.83
CA GLN A 355 6.50 2.53 8.20
C GLN A 355 5.96 1.45 7.26
N ILE A 356 6.21 1.56 5.95
CA ILE A 356 5.86 0.52 4.96
C ILE A 356 6.60 -0.79 5.29
N GLY A 357 7.91 -0.72 5.51
CA GLY A 357 8.74 -1.88 5.83
C GLY A 357 8.34 -2.55 7.15
N ALA A 358 7.99 -1.75 8.17
CA ALA A 358 7.49 -2.24 9.45
C ALA A 358 6.15 -2.99 9.32
N SER A 359 5.28 -2.54 8.41
CA SER A 359 3.99 -3.19 8.15
C SER A 359 4.17 -4.58 7.54
N PHE A 360 5.01 -4.70 6.51
CA PHE A 360 5.36 -6.00 5.92
C PHE A 360 6.11 -6.90 6.91
N TYR A 361 7.05 -6.36 7.68
CA TYR A 361 7.76 -7.13 8.70
C TYR A 361 6.81 -7.69 9.76
N SER A 362 5.90 -6.87 10.28
CA SER A 362 4.95 -7.32 11.31
C SER A 362 3.98 -8.37 10.76
N TRP A 363 3.55 -8.22 9.49
CA TRP A 363 2.79 -9.28 8.81
C TRP A 363 3.61 -10.56 8.66
N LEU A 364 4.88 -10.50 8.24
CA LEU A 364 5.76 -11.67 8.14
C LEU A 364 5.87 -12.41 9.48
N LYS A 365 6.05 -11.68 10.59
CA LYS A 365 6.09 -12.27 11.94
C LYS A 365 4.82 -13.01 12.32
N SER A 366 3.66 -12.55 11.85
CA SER A 366 2.38 -13.23 12.11
C SER A 366 2.23 -14.59 11.43
N ARG A 367 3.16 -14.97 10.55
CA ARG A 367 3.16 -16.26 9.86
C ARG A 367 4.02 -17.31 10.57
N TRP A 368 4.74 -16.96 11.65
CA TRP A 368 5.81 -17.80 12.22
C TRP A 368 5.82 -17.95 13.74
#